data_AF-A0A090YZ93-F1
#
_entry.id   AF-A0A090YZ93-F1
#
_cell.length_a   1.000
_cell.length_b   1.000
_cell.length_c   1.000
_cell.angle_alpha   90.00
_cell.angle_beta   90.00
_cell.angle_gamma   90.00
#
_symmetry.space_group_name_H-M   'P 1'
#
loop_
_entity.id
_entity.type
_entity.pdbx_description
1 polymer ?
#
loop_
_entity_poly.entity_id
_entity_poly.type
_entity_poly.pdbx_seq_one_letter_code
_entity_poly.pdbx_strand_id
1 'polypeptide(L)'
;MRLRLLLFTLFLLLLTSCSPLRNNEFATVRPYPLKKEESSILQMTPIQQGAIMFYDITLKNNKDEIHAVIEYYQNGAKIKDIANTSSSHFPEKQIKFSFGQPTFQFEKDIPEKNQWYINIEGSSMIVPEETPPSINSSASTTIQSTKNLKYNQKTILAAIIKTNKETISVPSLDEESVMDRLLRENEHVYLCSIELKRGNAF
;
A
#
# COMPACT_ATOMS: atom_id res chain seq x y z
N MET A 1 -15.23 -33.01 55.11
CA MET A 1 -15.49 -31.74 54.39
C MET A 1 -14.23 -31.07 53.82
N ARG A 2 -13.09 -31.02 54.54
CA ARG A 2 -11.88 -30.30 54.09
C ARG A 2 -11.23 -30.81 52.79
N LEU A 3 -11.22 -32.14 52.55
CA LEU A 3 -10.61 -32.72 51.34
C LEU A 3 -11.41 -32.43 50.06
N ARG A 4 -12.74 -32.34 50.15
CA ARG A 4 -13.62 -32.00 49.01
C ARG A 4 -13.47 -30.53 48.60
N LEU A 5 -13.25 -29.63 49.57
CA LEU A 5 -13.04 -28.20 49.30
C LEU A 5 -11.69 -27.96 48.61
N LEU A 6 -10.66 -28.70 49.02
CA LEU A 6 -9.30 -28.58 48.48
C LEU A 6 -9.19 -29.08 47.03
N LEU A 7 -9.94 -30.14 46.69
CA LEU A 7 -10.10 -30.61 45.31
C LEU A 7 -10.83 -29.57 44.44
N PHE A 8 -11.84 -28.89 45.00
CA PHE A 8 -12.61 -27.88 44.28
C PHE A 8 -11.78 -26.63 43.97
N THR A 9 -10.95 -26.18 44.92
CA THR A 9 -10.02 -25.05 44.70
C THR A 9 -8.89 -25.41 43.74
N LEU A 10 -8.42 -26.67 43.73
CA LEU A 10 -7.42 -27.14 42.77
C LEU A 10 -7.99 -27.25 41.35
N PHE A 11 -9.26 -27.62 41.21
CA PHE A 11 -9.95 -27.68 39.91
C PHE A 11 -10.22 -26.29 39.31
N LEU A 12 -10.51 -25.29 40.17
CA LEU A 12 -10.68 -23.89 39.75
C LEU A 12 -9.39 -23.25 39.19
N LEU A 13 -8.22 -23.67 39.68
CA LEU A 13 -6.91 -23.19 39.19
C LEU A 13 -6.54 -23.75 37.80
N LEU A 14 -7.14 -24.88 37.40
CA LEU A 14 -6.92 -25.47 36.07
C LEU A 14 -7.78 -24.80 34.98
N LEU A 15 -8.81 -24.03 35.36
CA LEU A 15 -9.69 -23.31 34.43
C LEU A 15 -9.14 -21.93 34.04
N THR A 16 -8.09 -21.43 34.71
CA THR A 16 -7.28 -20.32 34.21
C THR A 16 -6.20 -20.82 33.27
N SER A 17 -6.53 -21.73 32.34
CA SER A 17 -5.70 -21.88 31.16
C SER A 17 -5.86 -20.57 30.38
N CYS A 18 -4.87 -19.68 30.49
CA CYS A 18 -4.66 -18.66 29.47
C CYS A 18 -4.68 -19.41 28.14
N SER A 19 -5.77 -19.28 27.38
CA SER A 19 -5.73 -19.50 25.96
C SER A 19 -4.49 -18.74 25.48
N PRO A 20 -3.52 -19.38 24.82
CA PRO A 20 -2.47 -18.59 24.20
C PRO A 20 -3.21 -17.63 23.28
N LEU A 21 -3.17 -16.33 23.59
CA LEU A 21 -3.58 -15.30 22.66
C LEU A 21 -2.95 -15.73 21.34
N ARG A 22 -3.75 -15.94 20.29
CA ARG A 22 -3.24 -16.11 18.93
C ARG A 22 -2.50 -14.82 18.58
N ASN A 23 -1.25 -14.70 19.00
CA ASN A 23 -0.46 -13.47 18.98
C ASN A 23 0.29 -13.31 17.64
N ASN A 24 0.00 -14.20 16.68
CA ASN A 24 0.64 -14.32 15.37
C ASN A 24 -0.21 -13.75 14.22
N GLU A 25 -1.17 -12.86 14.50
CA GLU A 25 -1.71 -12.03 13.41
C GLU A 25 -0.67 -10.95 13.08
N PHE A 26 0.08 -11.19 12.01
CA PHE A 26 0.91 -10.16 11.39
C PHE A 26 -0.01 -9.08 10.83
N ALA A 27 0.47 -7.84 10.84
CA ALA A 27 -0.14 -6.83 9.98
C ALA A 27 0.07 -7.26 8.52
N THR A 28 -0.93 -7.10 7.66
CA THR A 28 -0.86 -7.55 6.27
C THR A 28 -1.34 -6.47 5.31
N VAL A 29 -0.90 -6.57 4.06
CA VAL A 29 -1.42 -5.80 2.94
C VAL A 29 -1.73 -6.76 1.79
N ARG A 30 -2.84 -6.53 1.10
CA ARG A 30 -3.20 -7.29 -0.11
C ARG A 30 -3.87 -6.38 -1.14
N PRO A 31 -3.80 -6.72 -2.43
CA PRO A 31 -4.60 -6.05 -3.45
C PRO A 31 -6.09 -6.11 -3.11
N TYR A 32 -6.80 -5.02 -3.36
CA TYR A 32 -8.26 -4.93 -3.25
C TYR A 32 -8.86 -4.88 -4.67
N PRO A 33 -9.38 -6.01 -5.18
CA PRO A 33 -10.12 -5.99 -6.43
C PRO A 33 -11.45 -5.26 -6.21
N LEU A 34 -11.68 -4.18 -6.96
CA LEU A 34 -12.93 -3.44 -6.88
C LEU A 34 -14.11 -4.35 -7.21
N LYS A 35 -15.19 -4.19 -6.45
CA LYS A 35 -16.49 -4.77 -6.79
C LYS A 35 -17.05 -4.12 -8.04
N LYS A 36 -18.07 -4.75 -8.63
CA LYS A 36 -18.72 -4.24 -9.85
C LYS A 36 -19.28 -2.84 -9.63
N GLU A 37 -19.93 -2.61 -8.50
CA GLU A 37 -20.55 -1.33 -8.16
C GLU A 37 -19.50 -0.23 -7.95
N GLU A 38 -18.40 -0.55 -7.26
CA GLU A 38 -17.27 0.37 -7.05
C GLU A 38 -16.59 0.72 -8.38
N SER A 39 -16.43 -0.27 -9.26
CA SER A 39 -15.90 -0.05 -10.61
C SER A 39 -16.82 0.83 -11.46
N SER A 40 -18.13 0.61 -11.38
CA SER A 40 -19.12 1.44 -12.08
C SER A 40 -19.12 2.89 -11.59
N ILE A 41 -18.94 3.13 -10.28
CA ILE A 41 -18.79 4.48 -9.73
C ILE A 41 -17.51 5.14 -10.26
N LEU A 42 -16.38 4.42 -10.28
CA LEU A 42 -15.12 4.95 -10.79
C LEU A 42 -15.22 5.36 -12.28
N GLN A 43 -15.97 4.58 -13.08
CA GLN A 43 -16.24 4.88 -14.49
C GLN A 43 -17.10 6.13 -14.72
N MET A 44 -17.77 6.65 -13.68
CA MET A 44 -18.46 7.96 -13.74
C MET A 44 -17.50 9.15 -13.56
N THR A 45 -16.22 8.87 -13.29
CA THR A 45 -15.18 9.89 -13.17
C THR A 45 -14.30 9.87 -14.43
N PRO A 46 -13.55 10.95 -14.75
CA PRO A 46 -12.58 10.93 -15.84
C PRO A 46 -11.37 10.03 -15.56
N ILE A 47 -11.32 9.36 -14.41
CA ILE A 47 -10.22 8.49 -14.02
C ILE A 47 -10.36 7.13 -14.71
N GLN A 48 -9.37 6.78 -15.54
CA GLN A 48 -9.32 5.47 -16.17
C GLN A 48 -9.12 4.36 -15.14
N GLN A 49 -9.86 3.25 -15.31
CA GLN A 49 -9.68 2.05 -14.49
C GLN A 49 -8.26 1.50 -14.72
N GLY A 50 -7.48 1.34 -13.65
CA GLY A 50 -6.05 0.97 -13.72
C GLY A 50 -5.08 2.12 -13.50
N ALA A 51 -5.55 3.38 -13.53
CA ALA A 51 -4.75 4.53 -13.11
C ALA A 51 -4.55 4.59 -11.58
N ILE A 52 -5.41 3.89 -10.83
CA ILE A 52 -5.37 3.78 -9.37
C ILE A 52 -5.37 2.31 -8.97
N MET A 53 -4.50 1.97 -8.02
CA MET A 53 -4.40 0.65 -7.40
C MET A 53 -4.91 0.74 -5.97
N PHE A 54 -5.67 -0.28 -5.56
CA PHE A 54 -6.36 -0.32 -4.27
C PHE A 54 -5.87 -1.50 -3.44
N TYR A 55 -5.81 -1.32 -2.12
CA TYR A 55 -5.30 -2.29 -1.17
C TYR A 55 -6.13 -2.32 0.11
N ASP A 56 -6.23 -3.51 0.68
CA ASP A 56 -6.64 -3.71 2.06
C ASP A 56 -5.38 -3.84 2.92
N ILE A 57 -5.28 -3.04 3.98
CA ILE A 57 -4.28 -3.19 5.03
C ILE A 57 -4.99 -3.67 6.29
N THR A 58 -4.49 -4.74 6.90
CA THR A 58 -4.96 -5.21 8.21
C THR A 58 -3.88 -4.94 9.25
N LEU A 59 -4.17 -4.11 10.25
CA LEU A 59 -3.23 -3.79 11.32
C LEU A 59 -3.33 -4.74 12.50
N LYS A 60 -2.22 -4.89 13.22
CA LYS A 60 -2.22 -5.54 14.54
C LYS A 60 -2.83 -4.62 15.60
N ASN A 61 -2.44 -3.35 15.59
CA ASN A 61 -2.89 -2.32 16.51
C ASN A 61 -3.43 -1.13 15.72
N ASN A 62 -4.65 -0.69 16.02
CA ASN A 62 -5.28 0.43 15.33
C ASN A 62 -4.61 1.78 15.66
N LYS A 63 -3.79 1.84 16.71
CA LYS A 63 -2.93 3.00 16.99
C LYS A 63 -1.69 3.06 16.10
N ASP A 64 -1.33 1.98 15.39
CA ASP A 64 -0.16 1.98 14.51
C ASP A 64 -0.29 3.06 13.42
N GLU A 65 0.86 3.49 12.90
CA GLU A 65 0.95 4.50 11.86
C GLU A 65 1.41 3.86 10.55
N ILE A 66 0.77 4.25 9.45
CA ILE A 66 1.19 3.87 8.10
C ILE A 66 1.83 5.11 7.49
N HIS A 67 3.10 4.98 7.10
CA HIS A 67 3.79 5.95 6.26
C HIS A 67 3.75 5.45 4.84
N ALA A 68 3.41 6.30 3.89
CA ALA A 68 3.34 5.94 2.48
C ALA A 68 4.07 6.98 1.63
N VAL A 69 4.83 6.50 0.65
CA VAL A 69 5.67 7.33 -0.22
C VAL A 69 5.63 6.86 -1.66
N ILE A 70 5.62 7.83 -2.58
CA ILE A 70 5.88 7.63 -4.00
C ILE A 70 7.28 8.15 -4.29
N GLU A 71 8.17 7.27 -4.71
CA GLU A 71 9.56 7.60 -5.04
C GLU A 71 9.77 7.54 -6.55
N TYR A 72 10.56 8.46 -7.09
CA TYR A 72 10.96 8.46 -8.48
C TYR A 72 12.43 8.05 -8.63
N TYR A 73 12.65 7.08 -9.51
CA TYR A 73 13.95 6.59 -9.91
C TYR A 73 14.15 6.82 -11.42
N GLN A 74 15.36 7.23 -11.78
CA GLN A 74 15.79 7.35 -13.16
C GLN A 74 17.06 6.56 -13.39
N ASN A 75 17.05 5.65 -14.36
CA ASN A 75 18.19 4.77 -14.69
C ASN A 75 18.79 4.09 -13.44
N GLY A 76 17.91 3.60 -12.56
CA GLY A 76 18.26 2.93 -11.31
C GLY A 76 18.63 3.81 -10.12
N ALA A 77 18.82 5.11 -10.31
CA ALA A 77 19.13 6.05 -9.22
C ALA A 77 17.87 6.74 -8.68
N LYS A 78 17.71 6.82 -7.36
CA LYS A 78 16.63 7.59 -6.74
C LYS A 78 16.87 9.08 -7.00
N ILE A 79 15.87 9.75 -7.55
CA ILE A 79 15.91 11.18 -7.88
C ILE A 79 15.21 12.02 -6.81
N LYS A 80 13.97 11.68 -6.48
CA LYS A 80 13.18 12.40 -5.46
C LYS A 80 12.03 11.58 -4.90
N ASP A 81 11.52 12.04 -3.76
CA ASP A 81 10.19 11.67 -3.27
C ASP A 81 9.18 12.61 -3.93
N ILE A 82 8.12 12.05 -4.51
CA ILE A 82 7.07 12.81 -5.18
C ILE A 82 5.98 13.19 -4.21
N ALA A 83 5.51 12.22 -3.43
CA ALA A 83 4.44 12.38 -2.48
C ALA A 83 4.76 11.54 -1.25
N ASN A 84 4.49 12.09 -0.08
CA ASN A 84 4.60 11.40 1.19
C ASN A 84 3.41 11.75 2.06
N THR A 85 2.87 10.76 2.75
CA THR A 85 1.80 10.99 3.71
C THR A 85 1.84 9.92 4.79
N SER A 86 1.30 10.24 5.96
CA SER A 86 1.07 9.24 7.00
C SER A 86 -0.32 9.38 7.60
N SER A 87 -0.79 8.30 8.20
CA SER A 87 -2.02 8.28 8.98
C SER A 87 -1.88 7.29 10.14
N SER A 88 -2.52 7.58 11.26
CA SER A 88 -2.48 6.78 12.49
C SER A 88 -3.82 6.85 13.22
N HIS A 89 -3.96 6.08 14.30
CA HIS A 89 -5.16 6.11 15.16
C HIS A 89 -6.45 5.80 14.40
N PHE A 90 -6.43 4.69 13.67
CA PHE A 90 -7.53 4.25 12.84
C PHE A 90 -8.73 3.79 13.71
N PRO A 91 -9.97 4.07 13.29
CA PRO A 91 -11.16 3.59 13.98
C PRO A 91 -11.24 2.06 13.93
N GLU A 92 -10.85 1.47 12.80
CA GLU A 92 -10.83 0.03 12.57
C GLU A 92 -9.41 -0.45 12.23
N LYS A 93 -9.18 -1.76 12.35
CA LYS A 93 -7.89 -2.37 11.96
C LYS A 93 -7.80 -2.64 10.45
N GLN A 94 -8.93 -2.67 9.75
CA GLN A 94 -8.97 -2.82 8.31
C GLN A 94 -8.99 -1.43 7.68
N ILE A 95 -8.00 -1.14 6.86
CA ILE A 95 -7.76 0.18 6.29
C ILE A 95 -7.72 0.07 4.78
N LYS A 96 -8.38 1.02 4.13
CA LYS A 96 -8.25 1.19 2.68
C LYS A 96 -7.03 2.05 2.37
N PHE A 97 -6.23 1.57 1.43
CA PHE A 97 -5.12 2.32 0.86
C PHE A 97 -5.25 2.35 -0.65
N SER A 98 -4.95 3.48 -1.25
CA SER A 98 -4.88 3.59 -2.71
C SER A 98 -3.80 4.55 -3.14
N PHE A 99 -3.26 4.30 -4.33
CA PHE A 99 -2.34 5.22 -4.97
C PHE A 99 -2.48 5.10 -6.48
N GLY A 100 -2.08 6.15 -7.19
CA GLY A 100 -2.13 6.14 -8.64
C GLY A 100 -1.55 7.39 -9.28
N GLN A 101 -1.64 7.42 -10.60
CA GLN A 101 -1.37 8.61 -11.39
C GLN A 101 -2.57 8.87 -12.34
N PRO A 102 -3.74 9.28 -11.81
CA PRO A 102 -4.84 9.69 -12.66
C PRO A 102 -4.46 10.87 -13.55
N THR A 103 -4.92 10.80 -14.80
CA THR A 103 -4.88 11.92 -15.73
C THR A 103 -6.19 12.70 -15.61
N PHE A 104 -6.10 13.99 -15.30
CA PHE A 104 -7.26 14.86 -15.27
C PHE A 104 -7.25 15.79 -16.48
N GLN A 105 -8.33 15.73 -17.26
CA GLN A 105 -8.65 16.73 -18.27
C GLN A 105 -9.69 17.68 -17.68
N PHE A 106 -9.25 18.85 -17.21
CA PHE A 106 -10.13 19.83 -16.58
C PHE A 106 -11.00 20.57 -17.61
N GLU A 107 -10.45 20.87 -18.80
CA GLU A 107 -11.15 21.48 -19.93
C GLU A 107 -10.56 20.97 -21.24
N LYS A 108 -11.32 21.07 -22.34
CA LYS A 108 -10.90 20.60 -23.68
C LYS A 108 -9.62 21.27 -24.19
N ASP A 109 -9.36 22.50 -23.74
CA ASP A 109 -8.26 23.35 -24.21
C ASP A 109 -7.13 23.50 -23.17
N ILE A 110 -7.25 22.87 -22.00
CA ILE A 110 -6.20 22.82 -20.99
C ILE A 110 -5.44 21.49 -21.14
N PRO A 111 -4.10 21.52 -21.26
CA PRO A 111 -3.31 20.29 -21.34
C PRO A 111 -3.62 19.34 -20.19
N GLU A 112 -3.74 18.06 -20.50
CA GLU A 112 -3.89 16.99 -19.50
C GLU A 112 -2.80 17.12 -18.44
N LYS A 113 -3.20 17.20 -17.18
CA LYS A 113 -2.26 17.20 -16.06
C LYS A 113 -2.38 15.88 -15.33
N ASN A 114 -1.32 15.09 -15.45
CA ASN A 114 -1.16 13.93 -14.58
C ASN A 114 -0.95 14.42 -13.15
N GLN A 115 -1.62 13.76 -12.21
CA GLN A 115 -1.47 14.03 -10.80
C GLN A 115 -1.16 12.73 -10.09
N TRP A 116 -0.16 12.77 -9.22
CA TRP A 116 0.12 11.69 -8.29
C TRP A 116 -0.88 11.74 -7.17
N TYR A 117 -1.47 10.60 -6.86
CA TYR A 117 -2.46 10.44 -5.81
C TYR A 117 -1.99 9.37 -4.84
N ILE A 118 -2.06 9.67 -3.54
CA ILE A 118 -1.89 8.70 -2.48
C ILE A 118 -2.95 8.95 -1.40
N ASN A 119 -3.57 7.88 -0.95
CA ASN A 119 -4.59 7.94 0.07
C ASN A 119 -4.44 6.77 1.04
N ILE A 120 -4.40 7.14 2.31
CA ILE A 120 -4.57 6.28 3.46
C ILE A 120 -5.88 6.73 4.11
N GLU A 121 -6.67 5.84 4.70
CA GLU A 121 -7.81 6.27 5.51
C GLU A 121 -7.40 7.35 6.53
N GLY A 122 -8.07 8.52 6.49
CA GLY A 122 -7.73 9.67 7.32
C GLY A 122 -6.67 10.65 6.76
N SER A 123 -5.98 10.32 5.66
CA SER A 123 -5.00 11.22 5.03
C SER A 123 -4.86 11.03 3.52
N SER A 124 -4.80 12.11 2.76
CA SER A 124 -4.57 12.06 1.31
C SER A 124 -3.63 13.17 0.85
N MET A 125 -2.93 12.90 -0.24
CA MET A 125 -2.07 13.87 -0.90
C MET A 125 -2.24 13.76 -2.41
N ILE A 126 -2.33 14.92 -3.07
CA ILE A 126 -2.35 15.05 -4.53
C ILE A 126 -1.19 15.95 -4.92
N VAL A 127 -0.36 15.49 -5.85
CA VAL A 127 0.82 16.23 -6.31
C VAL A 127 0.81 16.30 -7.84
N PRO A 128 0.76 17.50 -8.45
CA PRO A 128 0.88 17.65 -9.90
C PRO A 128 2.20 17.07 -10.43
N GLU A 129 2.17 16.40 -11.58
CA GLU A 129 3.40 16.02 -12.29
C GLU A 129 4.03 17.29 -12.89
N GLU A 130 5.16 17.74 -12.34
CA GLU A 130 5.79 19.01 -12.72
C GLU A 130 6.34 19.00 -14.16
N THR A 131 6.95 17.89 -14.58
CA THR A 131 7.46 17.73 -15.95
C THR A 131 7.42 16.25 -16.29
N PRO A 132 6.41 15.78 -17.07
CA PRO A 132 6.39 14.40 -17.51
C PRO A 132 7.61 14.13 -18.40
N PRO A 133 8.31 13.00 -18.23
CA PRO A 133 9.30 12.59 -19.21
C PRO A 133 8.62 12.42 -20.58
N SER A 134 9.29 12.81 -21.67
CA SER A 134 8.85 12.44 -23.02
C SER A 134 8.95 10.92 -23.12
N ILE A 135 7.80 10.25 -23.21
CA ILE A 135 7.68 8.80 -23.13
C ILE A 135 6.84 8.27 -24.28
N ASN A 136 7.20 7.11 -24.79
CA ASN A 136 6.43 6.41 -25.83
C ASN A 136 5.49 5.36 -25.22
N SER A 137 5.78 4.88 -24.00
CA SER A 137 5.00 3.80 -23.38
C SER A 137 5.03 3.86 -21.85
N SER A 138 3.99 3.30 -21.23
CA SER A 138 3.81 3.21 -19.79
C SER A 138 3.17 1.88 -19.41
N ALA A 139 3.58 1.30 -18.29
CA ALA A 139 2.95 0.12 -17.70
C ALA A 139 2.96 0.21 -16.17
N SER A 140 2.12 -0.58 -15.52
CA SER A 140 2.10 -0.69 -14.07
C SER A 140 2.15 -2.14 -13.62
N THR A 141 2.71 -2.36 -12.43
CA THR A 141 2.71 -3.64 -11.73
C THR A 141 2.43 -3.41 -10.26
N THR A 142 1.76 -4.38 -9.64
CA THR A 142 1.38 -4.39 -8.23
C THR A 142 1.70 -5.77 -7.65
N ILE A 143 1.81 -5.84 -6.32
CA ILE A 143 1.82 -7.13 -5.62
C ILE A 143 0.56 -7.93 -6.02
N GLN A 144 0.69 -9.23 -6.18
CA GLN A 144 -0.43 -10.12 -6.52
C GLN A 144 -0.92 -10.91 -5.30
N SER A 145 -0.06 -11.02 -4.29
CA SER A 145 -0.32 -11.81 -3.08
C SER A 145 -0.35 -10.96 -1.81
N THR A 146 -0.92 -11.51 -0.74
CA THR A 146 -0.88 -10.88 0.59
C THR A 146 0.57 -10.85 1.11
N LYS A 147 1.04 -9.67 1.52
CA LYS A 147 2.34 -9.50 2.17
C LYS A 147 2.19 -9.24 3.66
N ASN A 148 3.09 -9.84 4.44
CA ASN A 148 3.25 -9.51 5.86
C ASN A 148 4.02 -8.20 5.99
N LEU A 149 3.46 -7.27 6.76
CA LEU A 149 4.09 -6.01 7.11
C LEU A 149 4.93 -6.18 8.36
N LYS A 150 6.18 -5.72 8.28
CA LYS A 150 7.11 -5.65 9.40
C LYS A 150 7.25 -4.19 9.83
N TYR A 151 7.31 -3.98 11.15
CA TYR A 151 7.55 -2.65 11.68
C TYR A 151 8.89 -2.10 11.21
N ASN A 152 8.91 -0.83 10.84
CA ASN A 152 10.09 -0.10 10.37
C ASN A 152 10.75 -0.71 9.13
N GLN A 153 9.99 -1.45 8.32
CA GLN A 153 10.46 -1.98 7.06
C GLN A 153 9.55 -1.52 5.92
N LYS A 154 10.17 -0.92 4.90
CA LYS A 154 9.48 -0.54 3.68
C LYS A 154 8.99 -1.78 2.94
N THR A 155 7.72 -1.74 2.53
CA THR A 155 7.07 -2.73 1.68
C THR A 155 6.67 -2.06 0.38
N ILE A 156 7.26 -2.50 -0.74
CA ILE A 156 6.87 -2.03 -2.07
C ILE A 156 5.55 -2.69 -2.46
N LEU A 157 4.56 -1.88 -2.81
CA LEU A 157 3.23 -2.33 -3.21
C LEU A 157 3.06 -2.33 -4.72
N ALA A 158 3.70 -1.38 -5.40
CA ALA A 158 3.54 -1.21 -6.83
C ALA A 158 4.62 -0.34 -7.47
N ALA A 159 4.68 -0.46 -8.79
CA ALA A 159 5.51 0.35 -9.65
C ALA A 159 4.72 0.86 -10.86
N ILE A 160 4.91 2.13 -11.21
CA ILE A 160 4.57 2.65 -12.53
C ILE A 160 5.88 2.82 -13.29
N ILE A 161 5.92 2.31 -14.52
CA ILE A 161 7.10 2.26 -15.37
C ILE A 161 6.80 3.11 -16.58
N LYS A 162 7.70 4.03 -16.90
CA LYS A 162 7.64 4.83 -18.12
C LYS A 162 8.94 4.69 -18.89
N THR A 163 8.87 4.52 -20.21
CA THR A 163 10.06 4.38 -21.04
C THR A 163 9.82 4.82 -22.48
N ASN A 164 10.92 5.17 -23.15
CA ASN A 164 10.98 5.39 -24.59
C ASN A 164 11.32 4.13 -25.38
N LYS A 165 11.69 3.04 -24.71
CA LYS A 165 11.99 1.76 -25.33
C LYS A 165 10.70 1.13 -25.88
N GLU A 166 10.85 0.36 -26.96
CA GLU A 166 9.73 -0.37 -27.59
C GLU A 166 9.15 -1.45 -26.67
N THR A 167 9.97 -2.02 -25.78
CA THR A 167 9.59 -3.09 -24.86
C THR A 167 9.67 -2.63 -23.41
N ILE A 168 8.63 -2.91 -22.62
CA ILE A 168 8.61 -2.66 -21.17
C ILE A 168 8.86 -3.96 -20.42
N SER A 169 9.81 -3.96 -19.48
CA SER A 169 10.01 -5.06 -18.54
C SER A 169 9.13 -4.83 -17.30
N VAL A 170 8.07 -5.62 -17.16
CA VAL A 170 7.09 -5.51 -16.07
C VAL A 170 7.17 -6.76 -15.20
N PRO A 171 8.05 -6.78 -14.19
CA PRO A 171 8.21 -7.97 -13.37
C PRO A 171 7.15 -8.07 -12.26
N SER A 172 6.97 -9.28 -11.70
CA SER A 172 6.10 -9.50 -10.54
C SER A 172 6.78 -9.00 -9.25
N LEU A 173 6.09 -8.14 -8.50
CA LEU A 173 6.64 -7.55 -7.28
C LEU A 173 6.70 -8.48 -6.07
N ASP A 174 6.24 -9.73 -6.20
CA ASP A 174 6.28 -10.73 -5.14
C ASP A 174 7.63 -11.48 -5.07
N GLU A 175 8.52 -11.33 -6.06
CA GLU A 175 9.85 -11.94 -6.10
C GLU A 175 10.88 -11.13 -5.26
N GLU A 176 11.69 -11.79 -4.41
CA GLU A 176 12.62 -11.12 -3.48
C GLU A 176 13.70 -10.27 -4.15
N SER A 177 14.14 -10.62 -5.37
CA SER A 177 15.25 -9.96 -6.08
C SER A 177 14.82 -9.08 -7.24
N VAL A 178 13.55 -8.66 -7.26
CA VAL A 178 12.95 -8.05 -8.46
C VAL A 178 13.22 -6.56 -8.62
N MET A 179 13.57 -5.88 -7.52
CA MET A 179 13.83 -4.44 -7.51
C MET A 179 15.03 -4.04 -8.34
N ASP A 180 16.13 -4.78 -8.25
CA ASP A 180 17.33 -4.50 -9.05
C ASP A 180 17.04 -4.62 -10.55
N ARG A 181 16.26 -5.65 -10.94
CA ARG A 181 15.83 -5.84 -12.33
C ARG A 181 14.94 -4.68 -12.79
N LEU A 182 13.90 -4.38 -12.01
CA LEU A 182 12.95 -3.31 -12.31
C LEU A 182 13.64 -1.96 -12.52
N LEU A 183 14.57 -1.61 -11.63
CA LEU A 183 15.28 -0.35 -11.63
C LEU A 183 16.37 -0.25 -12.71
N ARG A 184 17.00 -1.37 -13.07
CA ARG A 184 18.06 -1.41 -14.10
C ARG A 184 17.51 -1.44 -15.52
N GLU A 185 16.42 -2.17 -15.75
CA GLU A 185 15.90 -2.41 -17.11
C GLU A 185 15.04 -1.25 -17.63
N ASN A 186 14.47 -0.45 -16.72
CA ASN A 186 13.53 0.62 -17.04
C ASN A 186 14.12 2.02 -16.75
N GLU A 187 13.84 2.96 -17.64
CA GLU A 187 14.41 4.32 -17.58
C GLU A 187 13.79 5.16 -16.47
N HIS A 188 12.46 5.13 -16.35
CA HIS A 188 11.72 5.86 -15.32
C HIS A 188 10.86 4.88 -14.53
N VAL A 189 11.11 4.81 -13.22
CA VAL A 189 10.36 3.94 -12.32
C VAL A 189 9.83 4.76 -11.15
N TYR A 190 8.54 4.63 -10.89
CA TYR A 190 7.84 5.26 -9.79
C TYR A 190 7.40 4.18 -8.82
N LEU A 191 7.99 4.12 -7.63
CA LEU A 191 7.68 3.09 -6.63
C LEU A 191 6.72 3.64 -5.59
N CYS A 192 5.59 2.96 -5.39
CA CYS A 192 4.74 3.19 -4.24
C CYS A 192 5.08 2.17 -3.16
N SER A 193 5.30 2.67 -1.96
CA SER A 193 5.66 1.85 -0.80
C SER A 193 5.02 2.36 0.47
N ILE A 194 4.80 1.42 1.39
CA ILE A 194 4.34 1.70 2.74
C ILE A 194 5.35 1.23 3.77
N GLU A 195 5.36 1.87 4.92
CA GLU A 195 6.11 1.45 6.09
C GLU A 195 5.19 1.49 7.30
N LEU A 196 5.12 0.37 8.03
CA LEU A 196 4.37 0.28 9.26
C LEU A 196 5.23 0.76 10.43
N LYS A 197 4.73 1.74 11.18
CA LYS A 197 5.36 2.27 12.39
C LYS A 197 4.50 1.95 13.60
N ARG A 198 5.15 1.74 14.75
CA ARG A 198 4.41 1.57 16.01
C ARG A 198 3.77 2.90 16.40
N GLY A 199 2.49 2.85 16.73
CA GLY A 199 1.80 3.98 17.33
C GLY A 199 2.36 4.30 18.71
N ASN A 200 2.49 5.59 19.04
CA ASN A 200 2.77 5.99 20.41
C ASN A 200 1.52 5.74 21.27
N ALA A 201 1.69 5.05 22.39
CA ALA A 201 0.63 4.90 23.39
C ALA A 201 0.54 6.19 24.20
N PHE A 202 -0.24 7.15 23.70
CA PHE A 202 -0.84 8.17 24.56
C PHE A 202 -2.17 7.64 25.10
#